data_AF-A0A9E3YSF5-F1
#
_entry.id   AF-A0A9E3YSF5-F1
#
_cell.length_a   1.000
_cell.length_b   1.000
_cell.length_c   1.000
_cell.angle_alpha   90.00
_cell.angle_beta   90.00
_cell.angle_gamma   90.00
#
_symmetry.space_group_name_H-M   'P 1'
#
loop_
_entity.id
_entity.type
_entity.pdbx_description
1 polymer ?
#
loop_
_entity_poly.entity_id
_entity_poly.type
_entity_poly.pdbx_seq_one_letter_code
_entity_poly.pdbx_strand_id
1 'polypeptide(L)'
;KARAVALAYPDPKAGYLGPLIFEAQARTIQKQIDEARARGAKVLTGGKVENLGGGLYLRPTVVVDVDHRMSLMTEETFGPVIPVMPFDTPEEAIALANDSEFGLSACVLAGTVDEALTIGREIDAGGISLNDGCMTYMTYEGEKNSFKYSGLGGSRMGAAGLRRFFRKKSLIQQHGRASGVPVSP
;
A
#
# COMPACT_ATOMS: atom_id res chain seq x y z
N LYS A 1 -22.18 3.83 9.38
CA LYS A 1 -21.28 2.68 9.62
C LYS A 1 -19.91 3.14 10.16
N ALA A 2 -19.18 4.04 9.51
CA ALA A 2 -17.89 4.55 10.03
C ALA A 2 -17.94 5.08 11.49
N ARG A 3 -18.99 5.85 11.85
CA ARG A 3 -19.19 6.36 13.22
C ARG A 3 -19.37 5.28 14.31
N ALA A 4 -19.64 4.03 13.93
CA ALA A 4 -19.80 2.93 14.88
C ALA A 4 -18.47 2.29 15.32
N VAL A 5 -17.36 2.62 14.65
CA VAL A 5 -16.04 2.12 15.04
C VAL A 5 -15.58 2.88 16.28
N ALA A 6 -15.46 2.17 17.40
CA ALA A 6 -15.02 2.73 18.67
C ALA A 6 -13.50 2.93 18.71
N LEU A 7 -13.06 3.98 19.40
CA LEU A 7 -11.67 4.16 19.78
C LEU A 7 -11.34 3.25 20.96
N ALA A 8 -10.10 2.79 21.03
CA ALA A 8 -9.56 2.02 22.15
C ALA A 8 -9.19 2.94 23.33
N TYR A 9 -10.19 3.67 23.84
CA TYR A 9 -10.06 4.63 24.94
C TYR A 9 -11.35 4.69 25.78
N PRO A 10 -11.27 4.81 27.13
CA PRO A 10 -10.06 4.85 27.96
C PRO A 10 -9.42 3.47 28.21
N ASP A 11 -10.13 2.38 27.92
CA ASP A 11 -9.61 1.02 27.96
C ASP A 11 -9.10 0.62 26.56
N PRO A 12 -7.86 0.14 26.41
CA PRO A 12 -7.34 -0.40 25.16
C PRO A 12 -8.20 -1.50 24.52
N LYS A 13 -9.08 -2.16 25.28
CA LYS A 13 -10.04 -3.16 24.81
C LYS A 13 -11.40 -2.59 24.39
N ALA A 14 -11.65 -1.30 24.60
CA ALA A 14 -12.95 -0.67 24.35
C ALA A 14 -13.27 -0.43 22.86
N GLY A 15 -12.27 -0.54 21.99
CA GLY A 15 -12.44 -0.24 20.57
C GLY A 15 -11.33 -0.79 19.70
N TYR A 16 -11.45 -0.52 18.40
CA TYR A 16 -10.59 -1.08 17.37
C TYR A 16 -9.43 -0.16 16.97
N LEU A 17 -9.59 1.15 17.20
CA LEU A 17 -8.61 2.16 16.80
C LEU A 17 -7.88 2.73 18.01
N GLY A 18 -6.60 2.41 18.10
CA GLY A 18 -5.67 2.97 19.08
C GLY A 18 -5.22 4.39 18.76
N PRO A 19 -4.36 4.98 19.61
CA PRO A 19 -3.79 6.29 19.37
C PRO A 19 -2.81 6.26 18.19
N LEU A 20 -2.61 7.42 17.58
CA LEU A 20 -1.51 7.69 16.65
C LEU A 20 -0.18 7.64 17.44
N ILE A 21 0.75 6.82 16.95
CA ILE A 21 2.01 6.51 17.65
C ILE A 21 2.95 7.73 17.70
N PHE A 22 2.97 8.52 16.64
CA PHE A 22 3.95 9.58 16.44
C PHE A 22 3.29 10.93 16.18
N GLU A 23 3.61 11.93 17.02
CA GLU A 23 3.00 13.26 16.96
C GLU A 23 3.21 13.96 15.62
N ALA A 24 4.40 13.83 15.01
CA ALA A 24 4.65 14.42 13.70
C ALA A 24 3.72 13.84 12.63
N GLN A 25 3.42 12.53 12.69
CA GLN A 25 2.45 11.91 11.79
C GLN A 25 1.04 12.45 12.03
N ALA A 26 0.65 12.65 13.30
CA ALA A 26 -0.64 13.26 13.62
C ALA A 26 -0.77 14.68 13.02
N ARG A 27 0.30 15.47 13.05
CA ARG A 27 0.34 16.79 12.40
C ARG A 27 0.25 16.69 10.87
N THR A 28 0.94 15.73 10.25
CA THR A 28 0.83 15.47 8.80
C THR A 28 -0.60 15.12 8.41
N ILE A 29 -1.23 14.18 9.12
CA ILE A 29 -2.62 13.77 8.86
C ILE A 29 -3.58 14.96 8.98
N GLN A 30 -3.46 15.75 10.05
CA GLN A 30 -4.32 16.92 10.24
C GLN A 30 -4.13 17.95 9.12
N LYS A 31 -2.88 18.23 8.72
CA LYS A 31 -2.56 19.14 7.62
C LYS A 31 -3.20 18.70 6.31
N GLN A 32 -3.10 17.41 5.96
CA GLN A 32 -3.68 16.87 4.72
C GLN A 32 -5.22 16.99 4.73
N ILE A 33 -5.87 16.71 5.86
CA ILE A 33 -7.33 16.86 6.02
C ILE A 33 -7.76 18.33 5.87
N ASP A 34 -7.02 19.26 6.47
CA ASP A 34 -7.35 20.68 6.42
C ASP A 34 -7.09 21.28 5.02
N GLU A 35 -6.04 20.84 4.32
CA GLU A 35 -5.82 21.18 2.92
C GLU A 35 -6.97 20.69 2.03
N ALA A 36 -7.43 19.45 2.23
CA ALA A 36 -8.57 18.89 1.53
C ALA A 36 -9.80 19.80 1.63
N ARG A 37 -10.13 20.19 2.87
CA ARG A 37 -11.26 21.07 3.16
C ARG A 37 -11.10 22.42 2.47
N ALA A 38 -9.89 23.00 2.54
CA ALA A 38 -9.59 24.27 1.89
C ALA A 38 -9.73 24.18 0.35
N ARG A 39 -9.52 23.00 -0.24
CA ARG A 39 -9.70 22.74 -1.67
C ARG A 39 -11.11 22.27 -2.06
N GLY A 40 -12.05 22.24 -1.11
CA GLY A 40 -13.46 21.95 -1.38
C GLY A 40 -13.91 20.53 -1.06
N ALA A 41 -13.04 19.67 -0.53
CA ALA A 41 -13.42 18.32 -0.11
C ALA A 41 -14.34 18.36 1.12
N LYS A 42 -15.23 17.37 1.23
CA LYS A 42 -16.15 17.22 2.36
C LYS A 42 -15.71 16.10 3.28
N VAL A 43 -15.55 16.43 4.55
CA VAL A 43 -15.29 15.44 5.61
C VAL A 43 -16.62 14.97 6.20
N LEU A 44 -17.01 13.73 5.94
CA LEU A 44 -18.30 13.17 6.37
C LEU A 44 -18.29 12.66 7.82
N THR A 45 -17.13 12.21 8.28
CA THR A 45 -16.90 11.71 9.65
C THR A 45 -15.49 12.04 10.11
N GLY A 46 -15.27 12.12 11.43
CA GLY A 46 -13.93 12.36 11.99
C GLY A 46 -13.32 13.68 11.52
N GLY A 47 -12.08 13.62 11.06
CA GLY A 47 -11.36 14.75 10.44
C GLY A 47 -10.82 15.78 11.41
N LYS A 48 -10.61 15.39 12.67
CA LYS A 48 -9.92 16.19 13.67
C LYS A 48 -9.13 15.25 14.57
N VAL A 49 -7.83 15.48 14.69
CA VAL A 49 -7.01 14.81 15.70
C VAL A 49 -7.39 15.35 17.08
N GLU A 50 -7.69 14.44 18.01
CA GLU A 50 -8.16 14.73 19.36
C GLU A 50 -7.10 14.28 20.38
N ASN A 51 -6.88 15.05 21.44
CA ASN A 51 -6.09 14.60 22.58
C ASN A 51 -7.02 13.96 23.63
N LEU A 52 -6.87 12.66 23.87
CA LEU A 52 -7.64 11.90 24.85
C LEU A 52 -6.68 11.32 25.88
N GLY A 53 -6.69 11.87 27.10
CA GLY A 53 -5.85 11.40 28.21
C GLY A 53 -4.34 11.46 27.92
N GLY A 54 -3.88 12.40 27.08
CA GLY A 54 -2.48 12.53 26.68
C GLY A 54 -2.11 11.81 25.38
N GLY A 55 -2.96 10.89 24.89
CA GLY A 55 -2.79 10.24 23.59
C GLY A 55 -3.46 11.01 22.46
N LEU A 56 -2.89 10.94 21.26
CA LEU A 56 -3.48 11.54 20.05
C LEU A 56 -4.32 10.50 19.33
N TYR A 57 -5.58 10.79 19.08
CA TYR A 57 -6.52 9.89 18.41
C TYR A 57 -7.13 10.56 17.19
N LEU A 58 -7.50 9.75 16.21
CA LEU A 58 -8.31 10.20 15.08
C LEU A 58 -9.44 9.21 14.86
N ARG A 59 -10.67 9.72 14.84
CA ARG A 59 -11.85 8.92 14.48
C ARG A 59 -11.78 8.53 13.00
N PRO A 60 -12.44 7.43 12.59
CA PRO A 60 -12.51 7.06 11.18
C PRO A 60 -12.99 8.25 10.33
N THR A 61 -12.14 8.67 9.40
CA THR A 61 -12.32 9.90 8.65
C THR A 61 -12.63 9.55 7.21
N VAL A 62 -13.86 9.79 6.77
CA VAL A 62 -14.25 9.62 5.37
C VAL A 62 -14.26 10.98 4.71
N VAL A 63 -13.51 11.13 3.63
CA VAL A 63 -13.40 12.37 2.85
C VAL A 63 -13.91 12.11 1.44
N VAL A 64 -14.82 12.96 0.95
CA VAL A 64 -15.41 12.86 -0.41
C VAL A 64 -15.21 14.18 -1.14
N ASP A 65 -15.56 14.20 -2.43
CA ASP A 65 -15.28 15.32 -3.34
C ASP A 65 -13.77 15.63 -3.40
N VAL A 66 -12.97 14.57 -3.49
CA VAL A 66 -11.50 14.60 -3.53
C VAL A 66 -10.98 14.34 -4.94
N ASP A 67 -9.77 14.83 -5.23
CA ASP A 67 -9.04 14.55 -6.47
C ASP A 67 -7.52 14.58 -6.24
N HIS A 68 -6.75 14.18 -7.26
CA HIS A 68 -5.30 14.03 -7.21
C HIS A 68 -4.52 15.36 -7.04
N ARG A 69 -5.18 16.51 -6.98
CA ARG A 69 -4.55 17.79 -6.62
C ARG A 69 -4.46 18.00 -5.10
N MET A 70 -5.07 17.11 -4.32
CA MET A 70 -5.08 17.14 -2.85
C MET A 70 -4.02 16.18 -2.30
N SER A 71 -3.20 16.63 -1.35
CA SER A 71 -2.10 15.81 -0.82
C SER A 71 -2.54 14.47 -0.22
N LEU A 72 -3.73 14.38 0.38
CA LEU A 72 -4.26 13.12 0.92
C LEU A 72 -4.56 12.03 -0.14
N MET A 73 -4.56 12.39 -1.43
CA MET A 73 -4.74 11.45 -2.55
C MET A 73 -3.40 10.99 -3.13
N THR A 74 -2.31 11.75 -2.92
CA THR A 74 -1.02 11.51 -3.58
C THR A 74 0.13 11.22 -2.61
N GLU A 75 0.04 11.71 -1.37
CA GLU A 75 1.00 11.49 -0.30
C GLU A 75 0.46 10.49 0.74
N GLU A 76 1.35 9.70 1.33
CA GLU A 76 0.96 8.71 2.34
C GLU A 76 0.44 9.38 3.64
N THR A 77 -0.86 9.23 3.93
CA THR A 77 -1.48 9.76 5.16
C THR A 77 -1.13 8.95 6.40
N PHE A 78 -1.05 7.61 6.29
CA PHE A 78 -0.72 6.71 7.41
C PHE A 78 -1.61 6.88 8.67
N GLY A 79 -2.92 7.08 8.44
CA GLY A 79 -3.92 7.23 9.50
C GLY A 79 -5.28 6.66 9.08
N PRO A 80 -6.28 6.64 9.98
CA PRO A 80 -7.61 6.12 9.69
C PRO A 80 -8.45 7.09 8.82
N VAL A 81 -7.91 7.46 7.66
CA VAL A 81 -8.51 8.37 6.67
C VAL A 81 -8.75 7.59 5.38
N ILE A 82 -9.98 7.64 4.86
CA ILE A 82 -10.38 7.01 3.60
C ILE A 82 -10.93 8.13 2.71
N PRO A 83 -10.15 8.61 1.74
CA PRO A 83 -10.71 9.40 0.65
C PRO A 83 -11.48 8.52 -0.34
N VAL A 84 -12.54 9.08 -0.90
CA VAL A 84 -13.40 8.41 -1.88
C VAL A 84 -13.55 9.30 -3.10
N MET A 85 -13.03 8.83 -4.22
CA MET A 85 -13.12 9.49 -5.52
C MET A 85 -13.97 8.62 -6.46
N PRO A 86 -15.05 9.16 -7.06
CA PRO A 86 -15.82 8.44 -8.06
C PRO A 86 -15.03 8.35 -9.38
N PHE A 87 -15.42 7.38 -10.21
CA PHE A 87 -14.94 7.19 -11.58
C PHE A 87 -16.13 6.74 -12.44
N ASP A 88 -16.06 6.98 -13.74
CA ASP A 88 -17.12 6.66 -14.70
C ASP A 88 -16.84 5.35 -15.45
N THR A 89 -15.57 4.98 -15.62
CA THR A 89 -15.16 3.80 -16.39
C THR A 89 -14.07 2.98 -15.68
N PRO A 90 -13.97 1.66 -15.93
CA PRO A 90 -12.86 0.84 -15.43
C PRO A 90 -11.48 1.36 -15.87
N GLU A 91 -11.38 1.87 -17.09
CA GLU A 91 -10.13 2.44 -17.63
C GLU A 91 -9.69 3.69 -16.87
N GLU A 92 -10.64 4.56 -16.54
CA GLU A 92 -10.38 5.72 -15.67
C GLU A 92 -9.98 5.28 -14.27
N ALA A 93 -10.65 4.28 -13.68
CA ALA A 93 -10.31 3.76 -12.36
C ALA A 93 -8.88 3.20 -12.32
N ILE A 94 -8.46 2.47 -13.36
CA ILE A 94 -7.09 1.96 -13.50
C ILE A 94 -6.10 3.12 -13.65
N ALA A 95 -6.41 4.12 -14.48
CA ALA A 95 -5.57 5.30 -14.65
C ALA A 95 -5.38 6.07 -13.33
N LEU A 96 -6.45 6.28 -12.56
CA LEU A 96 -6.40 6.89 -11.23
C LEU A 96 -5.62 6.03 -10.24
N ALA A 97 -5.85 4.71 -10.19
CA ALA A 97 -5.09 3.83 -9.30
C ALA A 97 -3.59 3.84 -9.61
N ASN A 98 -3.22 3.99 -10.87
CA ASN A 98 -1.83 4.04 -11.33
C ASN A 98 -1.22 5.45 -11.27
N ASP A 99 -2.00 6.52 -11.12
CA ASP A 99 -1.50 7.88 -10.90
C ASP A 99 -1.08 8.08 -9.44
N SER A 100 -0.02 7.35 -9.07
CA SER A 100 0.61 7.36 -7.77
C SER A 100 2.10 7.07 -7.93
N GLU A 101 2.93 7.69 -7.09
CA GLU A 101 4.35 7.36 -6.97
C GLU A 101 4.58 5.98 -6.32
N PHE A 102 3.54 5.40 -5.72
CA PHE A 102 3.58 4.15 -4.98
C PHE A 102 2.97 2.98 -5.78
N GLY A 103 3.34 1.77 -5.37
CA GLY A 103 2.94 0.51 -6.00
C GLY A 103 3.13 -0.68 -5.08
N LEU A 104 2.74 -0.55 -3.80
CA LEU A 104 2.91 -1.61 -2.81
C LEU A 104 1.86 -2.72 -2.95
N SER A 105 0.58 -2.35 -2.85
CA SER A 105 -0.55 -3.27 -2.90
C SER A 105 -1.82 -2.52 -3.28
N ALA A 106 -2.79 -3.22 -3.87
CA ALA A 106 -4.11 -2.67 -4.20
C ALA A 106 -5.23 -3.69 -3.93
N CYS A 107 -6.48 -3.27 -4.08
CA CYS A 107 -7.64 -4.15 -4.03
C CYS A 107 -8.64 -3.81 -5.14
N VAL A 108 -9.31 -4.83 -5.68
CA VAL A 108 -10.36 -4.68 -6.69
C VAL A 108 -11.59 -5.43 -6.20
N LEU A 109 -12.72 -4.73 -6.09
CA LEU A 109 -14.02 -5.32 -5.80
C LEU A 109 -14.88 -5.23 -7.05
N ALA A 110 -15.33 -6.36 -7.58
CA ALA A 110 -16.11 -6.44 -8.81
C ALA A 110 -17.25 -7.48 -8.69
N GLY A 111 -18.12 -7.57 -9.71
CA GLY A 111 -19.23 -8.52 -9.70
C GLY A 111 -18.78 -9.98 -9.79
N THR A 112 -17.62 -10.21 -10.41
CA THR A 112 -16.99 -11.54 -10.54
C THR A 112 -15.49 -11.48 -10.27
N VAL A 113 -14.90 -12.63 -9.94
CA VAL A 113 -13.43 -12.73 -9.75
C VAL A 113 -12.69 -12.52 -11.07
N ASP A 114 -13.24 -12.98 -12.20
CA ASP A 114 -12.60 -12.81 -13.52
C ASP A 114 -12.54 -11.34 -13.96
N GLU A 115 -13.59 -10.57 -13.66
CA GLU A 115 -13.62 -9.12 -13.85
C GLU A 115 -12.58 -8.43 -12.94
N ALA A 116 -12.57 -8.77 -11.65
CA ALA A 116 -11.59 -8.23 -10.71
C ALA A 116 -10.15 -8.57 -11.13
N LEU A 117 -9.91 -9.79 -11.64
CA LEU A 117 -8.62 -10.25 -12.12
C LEU A 117 -8.17 -9.49 -13.38
N THR A 118 -9.09 -9.21 -14.30
CA THR A 118 -8.81 -8.41 -15.50
C THR A 118 -8.35 -7.01 -15.12
N ILE A 119 -9.08 -6.33 -14.23
CA ILE A 119 -8.72 -4.99 -13.75
C ILE A 119 -7.42 -5.04 -12.95
N GLY A 120 -7.28 -6.00 -12.02
CA GLY A 120 -6.14 -6.10 -11.12
C GLY A 120 -4.80 -6.33 -11.83
N ARG A 121 -4.80 -6.93 -13.02
CA ARG A 121 -3.60 -7.11 -13.85
C ARG A 121 -3.04 -5.80 -14.42
N GLU A 122 -3.89 -4.80 -14.59
CA GLU A 122 -3.51 -3.50 -15.15
C GLU A 122 -3.07 -2.49 -14.08
N ILE A 123 -3.13 -2.86 -12.79
CA ILE A 123 -2.70 -2.01 -11.67
C ILE A 123 -1.22 -2.27 -11.34
N ASP A 124 -0.43 -1.20 -11.32
CA ASP A 124 1.00 -1.20 -10.99
C ASP A 124 1.24 -1.35 -9.47
N ALA A 125 0.93 -2.53 -8.92
CA ALA A 125 1.19 -2.85 -7.53
C ALA A 125 1.64 -4.30 -7.32
N GLY A 126 2.51 -4.51 -6.33
CA GLY A 126 3.11 -5.83 -6.10
C GLY A 126 2.13 -6.93 -5.66
N GLY A 127 1.06 -6.57 -4.94
CA GLY A 127 0.06 -7.53 -4.49
C GLY A 127 -1.36 -6.97 -4.60
N ILE A 128 -2.24 -7.71 -5.26
CA ILE A 128 -3.62 -7.29 -5.52
C ILE A 128 -4.57 -8.23 -4.78
N SER A 129 -5.45 -7.66 -3.95
CA SER A 129 -6.54 -8.41 -3.31
C SER A 129 -7.77 -8.37 -4.23
N LEU A 130 -8.31 -9.52 -4.60
CA LEU A 130 -9.51 -9.60 -5.47
C LEU A 130 -10.73 -9.94 -4.62
N ASN A 131 -11.77 -9.10 -4.69
CA ASN A 131 -13.00 -9.18 -3.91
C ASN A 131 -12.79 -9.20 -2.38
N ASP A 132 -11.68 -8.63 -1.92
CA ASP A 132 -11.33 -8.42 -0.50
C ASP A 132 -10.33 -7.25 -0.37
N GLY A 133 -10.08 -6.77 0.85
CA GLY A 133 -9.12 -5.72 1.18
C GLY A 133 -8.01 -6.21 2.10
N CYS A 134 -6.79 -5.69 1.89
CA CYS A 134 -5.64 -5.95 2.78
C CYS A 134 -5.24 -7.43 2.95
N MET A 135 -5.55 -8.32 2.00
CA MET A 135 -5.22 -9.75 2.09
C MET A 135 -3.73 -10.03 2.29
N THR A 136 -2.86 -9.18 1.74
CA THR A 136 -1.40 -9.32 1.92
C THR A 136 -0.90 -9.16 3.35
N TYR A 137 -1.76 -8.72 4.28
CA TYR A 137 -1.52 -8.74 5.72
C TYR A 137 -1.74 -10.13 6.34
N MET A 138 -2.64 -10.92 5.76
CA MET A 138 -3.08 -12.24 6.27
C MET A 138 -2.43 -13.42 5.53
N THR A 139 -1.95 -13.21 4.31
CA THR A 139 -1.32 -14.25 3.47
C THR A 139 0.20 -14.10 3.44
N TYR A 140 0.93 -15.19 3.68
CA TYR A 140 2.40 -15.19 3.75
C TYR A 140 3.08 -15.90 2.56
N GLU A 141 2.30 -16.56 1.72
CA GLU A 141 2.75 -17.43 0.64
C GLU A 141 2.99 -16.68 -0.67
N GLY A 142 2.32 -15.56 -0.87
CA GLY A 142 2.39 -14.77 -2.10
C GLY A 142 3.72 -14.01 -2.25
N GLU A 143 4.58 -14.47 -3.16
CA GLU A 143 5.76 -13.68 -3.57
C GLU A 143 5.29 -12.43 -4.33
N LYS A 144 5.61 -11.26 -3.78
CA LYS A 144 5.41 -9.96 -4.42
C LYS A 144 6.68 -9.12 -4.45
N ASN A 145 6.84 -8.33 -5.51
CA ASN A 145 7.83 -7.25 -5.58
C ASN A 145 7.08 -5.91 -5.62
N SER A 146 7.52 -4.93 -4.86
CA SER A 146 6.96 -3.57 -4.95
C SER A 146 7.18 -2.99 -6.35
N PHE A 147 6.25 -2.15 -6.78
CA PHE A 147 6.36 -1.30 -7.95
C PHE A 147 6.75 0.13 -7.53
N LYS A 148 7.30 0.91 -8.47
CA LYS A 148 7.64 2.33 -8.31
C LYS A 148 8.47 2.62 -7.04
N TYR A 149 8.16 3.67 -6.29
CA TYR A 149 8.90 4.06 -5.09
C TYR A 149 8.56 3.22 -3.84
N SER A 150 7.64 2.25 -3.92
CA SER A 150 7.28 1.40 -2.78
C SER A 150 8.33 0.37 -2.38
N GLY A 151 9.44 0.26 -3.12
CA GLY A 151 10.63 -0.45 -2.68
C GLY A 151 11.38 -1.19 -3.76
N LEU A 152 12.59 -1.61 -3.42
CA LEU A 152 13.49 -2.41 -4.24
C LEU A 152 13.98 -3.63 -3.45
N GLY A 153 14.63 -4.58 -4.13
CA GLY A 153 15.28 -5.73 -3.47
C GLY A 153 14.47 -7.03 -3.45
N GLY A 154 13.47 -7.15 -4.33
CA GLY A 154 12.71 -8.38 -4.56
C GLY A 154 11.86 -8.83 -3.37
N SER A 155 11.22 -9.99 -3.52
CA SER A 155 10.22 -10.44 -2.56
C SER A 155 10.79 -10.73 -1.18
N ARG A 156 9.97 -10.50 -0.15
CA ARG A 156 10.23 -10.97 1.23
C ARG A 156 9.75 -12.38 1.48
N MET A 157 8.83 -12.87 0.66
CA MET A 157 8.17 -14.16 0.85
C MET A 157 8.89 -15.25 0.06
N GLY A 158 8.56 -16.49 0.40
CA GLY A 158 8.97 -17.68 -0.36
C GLY A 158 10.48 -17.90 -0.47
N ALA A 159 10.86 -18.68 -1.47
CA ALA A 159 12.24 -19.04 -1.72
C ALA A 159 13.07 -17.83 -2.19
N ALA A 160 12.45 -16.89 -2.91
CA ALA A 160 13.11 -15.65 -3.30
C ALA A 160 13.54 -14.84 -2.07
N GLY A 161 12.66 -14.73 -1.07
CA GLY A 161 12.90 -13.98 0.16
C GLY A 161 14.12 -14.44 0.94
N LEU A 162 14.27 -15.76 1.11
CA LEU A 162 15.41 -16.35 1.81
C LEU A 162 16.73 -16.13 1.04
N ARG A 163 16.69 -16.29 -0.29
CA ARG A 163 17.88 -16.24 -1.15
C ARG A 163 18.55 -14.87 -1.22
N ARG A 164 17.86 -13.78 -0.82
CA ARG A 164 18.44 -12.43 -0.74
C ARG A 164 19.65 -12.32 0.18
N PHE A 165 19.77 -13.24 1.14
CA PHE A 165 20.87 -13.25 2.11
C PHE A 165 22.01 -14.21 1.73
N PHE A 166 21.93 -14.85 0.56
CA PHE A 166 22.93 -15.80 0.07
C PHE A 166 23.55 -15.31 -1.25
N ARG A 167 24.82 -15.66 -1.48
CA ARG A 167 25.47 -15.50 -2.79
C ARG A 167 25.61 -16.86 -3.47
N LYS A 168 25.23 -16.94 -4.74
CA LYS A 168 25.49 -18.12 -5.57
C LYS A 168 26.98 -18.16 -5.93
N LYS A 169 27.60 -19.34 -5.85
CA LYS A 169 28.97 -19.58 -6.27
C LYS A 169 28.99 -20.81 -7.18
N SER A 170 29.52 -20.66 -8.39
CA SER A 170 29.73 -21.78 -9.31
C SER A 170 31.19 -22.20 -9.24
N LEU A 171 31.44 -23.51 -9.20
CA LEU A 171 32.75 -24.12 -9.35
C LEU A 171 32.69 -24.98 -10.62
N ILE A 172 33.50 -24.64 -11.61
CA ILE A 172 33.48 -25.26 -12.93
C ILE A 172 34.83 -25.93 -13.15
N GLN A 173 34.81 -27.22 -13.49
CA GLN A 173 36.01 -28.02 -13.73
C GLN A 173 36.05 -28.50 -15.18
N GLN A 174 37.19 -28.32 -15.84
CA GLN A 174 37.48 -28.94 -17.13
C GLN A 174 37.86 -30.41 -16.90
N HIS A 175 37.10 -31.34 -17.47
CA HIS A 175 37.39 -32.78 -17.46
C HIS A 175 38.04 -33.28 -18.76
N GLY A 176 38.07 -32.45 -19.80
CA GLY A 176 38.76 -32.73 -21.06
C GLY A 176 40.27 -32.51 -20.97
N ARG A 177 41.03 -33.18 -21.84
CA ARG A 177 42.46 -32.91 -22.04
C ARG A 177 42.61 -31.57 -22.77
N ALA A 178 43.54 -30.72 -22.34
CA ALA A 178 43.85 -29.48 -23.06
C ALA A 178 44.25 -29.81 -24.51
N SER A 179 43.55 -29.22 -25.49
CA SER A 179 44.05 -29.21 -26.87
C SER A 179 45.35 -28.42 -26.89
N GLY A 180 46.44 -29.03 -27.34
CA GLY A 180 47.72 -28.34 -27.46
C GLY A 180 47.56 -27.08 -28.32
N VAL A 181 48.23 -25.99 -27.94
CA VAL A 181 48.38 -24.83 -28.83
C VAL A 181 49.34 -25.25 -29.95
N PRO A 182 48.95 -25.20 -31.23
CA PRO A 182 49.89 -25.45 -32.32
C PRO A 182 50.95 -24.35 -32.29
N VAL A 183 52.17 -24.69 -31.88
CA VAL A 183 53.31 -23.78 -32.00
C VAL A 183 53.86 -24.00 -33.41
N SER A 184 53.68 -23.03 -34.30
CA SER A 184 54.37 -23.04 -35.60
C SER A 184 55.85 -22.67 -35.37
N PRO A 185 56.80 -23.33 -36.06
CA PRO A 185 58.23 -23.06 -35.93
C PRO A 185 58.63 -21.67 -36.44
#